data_AF-A0A0D8XTC0-F1
#
_entry.id   AF-A0A0D8XTC0-F1
#
_cell.length_a   1.000
_cell.length_b   1.000
_cell.length_c   1.000
_cell.angle_alpha   90.00
_cell.angle_beta   90.00
_cell.angle_gamma   90.00
#
_symmetry.space_group_name_H-M   'P 1'
#
loop_
_entity.id
_entity.type
_entity.pdbx_description
1 polymer ?
#
loop_
_entity_poly.entity_id
_entity_poly.type
_entity_poly.pdbx_seq_one_letter_code
_entity_poly.pdbx_strand_id
1 'polypeptide(L)'
;MPASREPLKYLTYYPFSVLSVTKAFILVIYVLSVFVWQWNSHPIQIGIVVFIVPILNLIGCALLLISLWFMVQKFYWKRVELAHNLGGVALSLIGMSILLLTYNKESSLRNYIAFNHLLVTIGWSFCLFWSRFFTSNNVSNLFISEWGRGTDEIEIEALEGHF
;
A
#
# COMPACT_ATOMS: atom_id res chain seq x y z
N MET A 1 -19.72 23.24 29.78
CA MET A 1 -19.57 22.78 28.38
C MET A 1 -18.76 21.50 28.40
N PRO A 2 -19.19 20.40 27.79
CA PRO A 2 -18.39 19.17 27.82
C PRO A 2 -17.15 19.35 26.96
N ALA A 3 -16.00 18.90 27.46
CA ALA A 3 -14.72 18.97 26.77
C ALA A 3 -14.81 18.34 25.38
N SER A 4 -14.43 19.11 24.35
CA SER A 4 -14.42 18.65 22.97
C SER A 4 -13.48 17.45 22.85
N ARG A 5 -13.99 16.33 22.34
CA ARG A 5 -13.20 15.12 22.04
C ARG A 5 -12.34 15.29 20.78
N GLU A 6 -11.86 16.50 20.53
CA GLU A 6 -11.12 16.88 19.33
C GLU A 6 -9.71 16.28 19.23
N PRO A 7 -8.90 16.14 20.31
CA PRO A 7 -7.55 15.59 20.13
C PRO A 7 -7.54 14.10 19.71
N LEU A 8 -8.59 13.34 20.03
CA LEU A 8 -8.74 11.95 19.59
C LEU A 8 -9.09 11.81 18.10
N LYS A 9 -9.75 12.83 17.52
CA LYS A 9 -10.03 12.89 16.07
C LYS A 9 -8.71 12.95 15.30
N TYR A 10 -7.71 13.67 15.78
CA TYR A 10 -6.41 13.76 15.12
C TYR A 10 -5.60 12.45 15.18
N LEU A 11 -5.65 11.73 16.31
CA LEU A 11 -4.98 10.43 16.46
C LEU A 11 -5.61 9.30 15.61
N THR A 12 -6.91 9.41 15.33
CA THR A 12 -7.65 8.47 14.45
C THR A 12 -7.63 8.88 12.98
N TYR A 13 -7.37 10.15 12.65
CA TYR A 13 -7.32 10.66 11.28
C TYR A 13 -5.93 10.67 10.64
N TYR A 14 -4.83 10.64 11.41
CA TYR A 14 -3.47 10.73 10.85
C TYR A 14 -2.43 10.14 11.82
N PRO A 15 -1.32 9.51 11.38
CA PRO A 15 -1.02 8.79 10.14
C PRO A 15 -1.47 7.32 10.20
N PHE A 16 -2.26 6.93 11.20
CA PHE A 16 -2.74 5.56 11.44
C PHE A 16 -4.15 5.32 10.90
N SER A 17 -4.43 5.77 9.67
CA SER A 17 -5.67 5.39 9.01
C SER A 17 -5.72 3.88 8.80
N VAL A 18 -6.91 3.27 8.84
CA VAL A 18 -7.05 1.82 8.60
C VAL A 18 -6.44 1.43 7.24
N LEU A 19 -6.46 2.33 6.25
CA LEU A 19 -5.76 2.18 4.98
C LEU A 19 -4.24 2.10 5.14
N SER A 20 -3.63 3.02 5.88
CA SER A 20 -2.17 3.02 6.12
C SER A 20 -1.71 1.75 6.82
N VAL A 21 -2.44 1.30 7.84
CA VAL A 21 -2.13 0.08 8.59
C VAL A 21 -2.25 -1.15 7.69
N THR A 22 -3.33 -1.21 6.89
CA THR A 22 -3.52 -2.31 5.94
C THR A 22 -2.41 -2.32 4.89
N LYS A 23 -2.01 -1.16 4.36
CA LYS A 23 -0.93 -1.07 3.36
C LYS A 23 0.44 -1.42 3.93
N ALA A 24 0.73 -1.04 5.17
CA ALA A 24 1.92 -1.48 5.88
C ALA A 24 1.94 -3.01 6.05
N PHE A 25 0.79 -3.61 6.41
CA PHE A 25 0.64 -5.06 6.49
C PHE A 25 0.90 -5.75 5.14
N ILE A 26 0.30 -5.24 4.04
CA ILE A 26 0.54 -5.78 2.69
C ILE A 26 2.03 -5.66 2.33
N LEU A 27 2.67 -4.53 2.63
CA LEU A 27 4.09 -4.31 2.37
C LEU A 27 4.96 -5.35 3.07
N VAL A 28 4.70 -5.60 4.36
CA VAL A 28 5.41 -6.64 5.12
C VAL A 28 5.25 -8.01 4.48
N ILE A 29 4.04 -8.39 4.06
CA ILE A 29 3.81 -9.69 3.42
C ILE A 29 4.58 -9.80 2.10
N TYR A 30 4.57 -8.77 1.26
CA TYR A 30 5.33 -8.81 0.00
C TYR A 30 6.83 -8.92 0.26
N VAL A 31 7.37 -8.14 1.19
CA VAL A 31 8.79 -8.18 1.56
C VAL A 31 9.17 -9.57 2.06
N LEU A 32 8.39 -10.15 2.98
CA LEU A 32 8.62 -11.52 3.46
C LEU A 32 8.54 -12.54 2.32
N SER A 33 7.58 -12.39 1.41
CA SER A 33 7.44 -13.30 0.25
C SER A 33 8.64 -13.23 -0.70
N VAL A 34 9.21 -12.04 -0.91
CA VAL A 34 10.44 -11.86 -1.70
C VAL A 34 11.64 -12.47 -0.99
N PHE A 35 11.78 -12.28 0.32
CA PHE A 35 12.85 -12.91 1.10
C PHE A 35 12.78 -14.43 1.07
N VAL A 36 11.59 -15.01 1.24
CA VAL A 36 11.38 -16.46 1.15
C VAL A 36 11.75 -16.97 -0.24
N TRP A 37 11.42 -16.24 -1.31
CA TRP A 37 11.87 -16.57 -2.67
C TRP A 37 13.39 -16.58 -2.79
N GLN A 38 14.04 -15.49 -2.38
CA GLN A 38 15.49 -15.31 -2.51
C GLN A 38 16.29 -16.34 -1.71
N TRP A 39 15.79 -16.74 -0.54
CA TRP A 39 16.48 -17.68 0.34
C TRP A 39 16.36 -19.13 -0.12
N ASN A 40 15.21 -19.52 -0.68
CA ASN A 40 14.90 -20.93 -0.90
C ASN A 40 15.09 -21.39 -2.33
N SER A 41 15.17 -20.50 -3.32
CA SER A 41 15.41 -20.99 -4.68
C SER A 41 16.15 -20.01 -5.58
N HIS A 42 17.13 -20.56 -6.30
CA HIS A 42 17.91 -19.79 -7.26
C HIS A 42 17.08 -19.54 -8.53
N PRO A 43 17.14 -18.35 -9.15
CA PRO A 43 16.35 -17.99 -10.34
C PRO A 43 16.43 -18.98 -11.51
N ILE A 44 17.56 -19.67 -11.63
CA ILE A 44 17.86 -20.64 -12.68
C ILE A 44 17.12 -21.98 -12.45
N GLN A 45 16.81 -22.34 -11.21
CA GLN A 45 16.21 -23.64 -10.86
C GLN A 45 14.68 -23.67 -10.99
N ILE A 46 14.02 -22.52 -10.84
CA ILE A 46 12.55 -22.42 -10.78
C ILE A 46 11.92 -22.20 -12.17
N GLY A 47 12.73 -21.76 -13.13
CA GLY A 47 12.29 -21.38 -14.47
C GLY A 47 11.82 -19.93 -14.55
N ILE A 48 12.04 -19.33 -15.73
CA ILE A 48 11.80 -17.89 -16.00
C ILE A 48 10.37 -17.45 -15.66
N VAL A 49 9.36 -18.30 -15.90
CA VAL A 49 7.95 -17.97 -15.66
C VAL A 49 7.65 -17.71 -14.18
N VAL A 50 8.22 -18.52 -13.29
CA VAL A 50 7.97 -18.37 -11.85
C VAL A 50 8.81 -17.23 -11.26
N PHE A 51 9.97 -16.94 -11.85
CA PHE A 51 10.80 -15.79 -11.49
C PHE A 51 10.09 -14.44 -11.70
N ILE A 52 9.03 -14.39 -12.50
CA ILE A 52 8.20 -13.18 -12.67
C ILE A 52 7.45 -12.84 -11.36
N VAL A 53 7.09 -13.83 -10.54
CA VAL A 53 6.32 -13.62 -9.29
C VAL A 53 7.03 -12.67 -8.31
N PRO A 54 8.31 -12.88 -7.92
CA PRO A 54 9.00 -11.93 -7.05
C PRO A 54 9.15 -10.53 -7.67
N ILE A 55 9.27 -10.41 -9.00
CA ILE A 55 9.29 -9.10 -9.69
C ILE A 55 7.94 -8.38 -9.51
N LEU A 56 6.82 -9.09 -9.70
CA LEU A 56 5.48 -8.54 -9.46
C LEU A 56 5.30 -8.10 -8.01
N ASN A 57 5.85 -8.85 -7.05
CA ASN A 57 5.83 -8.49 -5.62
C ASN A 57 6.63 -7.21 -5.34
N LEU A 58 7.81 -7.04 -5.96
CA LEU A 58 8.60 -5.81 -5.86
C LEU A 58 7.86 -4.60 -6.46
N ILE A 59 7.20 -4.77 -7.60
CA ILE A 59 6.35 -3.71 -8.19
C ILE A 59 5.19 -3.38 -7.24
N GLY A 60 4.56 -4.41 -6.64
CA GLY A 60 3.53 -4.23 -5.61
C GLY A 60 4.02 -3.44 -4.39
N CYS A 61 5.24 -3.72 -3.91
CA CYS A 61 5.90 -2.92 -2.87
C CYS A 61 6.09 -1.46 -3.30
N ALA A 62 6.57 -1.21 -4.52
CA ALA A 62 6.77 0.14 -5.03
C ALA A 62 5.45 0.93 -5.08
N LEU A 63 4.36 0.32 -5.56
CA LEU A 63 3.03 0.93 -5.55
C LEU A 63 2.54 1.24 -4.13
N LEU A 64 2.79 0.35 -3.17
CA LEU A 64 2.45 0.59 -1.76
C LEU A 64 3.24 1.74 -1.18
N LEU A 65 4.55 1.81 -1.42
CA LEU A 65 5.40 2.87 -0.90
C LEU A 65 5.02 4.24 -1.47
N ILE A 66 4.76 4.31 -2.78
CA ILE A 66 4.28 5.54 -3.42
C ILE A 66 2.92 5.95 -2.84
N SER A 67 2.01 5.00 -2.67
CA SER A 67 0.70 5.27 -2.10
C SER A 67 0.78 5.72 -0.63
N LEU A 68 1.60 5.05 0.19
CA LEU A 68 1.86 5.44 1.57
C LEU A 68 2.52 6.82 1.65
N TRP A 69 3.45 7.13 0.74
CA TRP A 69 4.05 8.46 0.62
C TRP A 69 2.98 9.53 0.41
N PHE A 70 2.07 9.33 -0.54
CA PHE A 70 0.94 10.27 -0.73
C PHE A 70 0.06 10.39 0.52
N MET A 71 -0.18 9.30 1.27
CA MET A 71 -0.93 9.35 2.53
C MET A 71 -0.21 10.17 3.61
N VAL A 72 1.10 9.98 3.78
CA VAL A 72 1.92 10.73 4.74
C VAL A 72 1.91 12.22 4.42
N GLN A 73 1.98 12.58 3.14
CA GLN A 73 1.91 13.97 2.66
C GLN A 73 0.49 14.58 2.72
N LYS A 74 -0.50 13.84 3.27
CA LYS A 74 -1.91 14.26 3.32
C LYS A 74 -2.49 14.55 1.91
N PHE A 75 -1.93 13.91 0.87
CA PHE A 75 -2.35 14.05 -0.52
C PHE A 75 -3.28 12.88 -0.91
N TYR A 76 -4.57 13.02 -0.58
CA TYR A 76 -5.61 12.06 -0.92
C TYR A 76 -6.37 12.48 -2.18
N TRP A 77 -5.81 12.14 -3.33
CA TRP A 77 -6.56 12.15 -4.57
C TRP A 77 -7.24 10.80 -4.79
N LYS A 78 -8.56 10.74 -4.55
CA LYS A 78 -9.35 9.49 -4.58
C LYS A 78 -9.17 8.68 -5.87
N ARG A 79 -9.05 9.34 -7.02
CA ARG A 79 -8.82 8.66 -8.31
C ARG A 79 -7.46 7.98 -8.36
N VAL A 80 -6.41 8.66 -7.89
CA VAL A 80 -5.04 8.11 -7.83
C VAL A 80 -4.98 6.96 -6.84
N GLU A 81 -5.60 7.11 -5.67
CA GLU A 81 -5.65 6.06 -4.66
C GLU A 81 -6.42 4.80 -5.14
N LEU A 82 -7.55 4.99 -5.83
CA LEU A 82 -8.27 3.89 -6.48
C LEU A 82 -7.42 3.18 -7.54
N ALA A 83 -6.66 3.93 -8.35
CA ALA A 83 -5.77 3.35 -9.36
C ALA A 83 -4.66 2.50 -8.74
N HIS A 84 -4.04 2.97 -7.65
CA HIS A 84 -3.04 2.19 -6.90
C HIS A 84 -3.65 0.90 -6.33
N ASN A 85 -4.83 1.00 -5.69
CA ASN A 85 -5.47 -0.16 -5.09
C ASN A 85 -5.90 -1.19 -6.15
N LEU A 86 -6.43 -0.73 -7.29
CA LEU A 86 -6.78 -1.60 -8.42
C LEU A 86 -5.54 -2.28 -9.03
N GLY A 87 -4.45 -1.52 -9.22
CA GLY A 87 -3.18 -2.06 -9.71
C GLY A 87 -2.61 -3.12 -8.77
N GLY A 88 -2.71 -2.89 -7.46
CA GLY A 88 -2.33 -3.86 -6.43
C GLY A 88 -3.12 -5.16 -6.50
N VAL A 89 -4.46 -5.09 -6.61
CA VAL A 89 -5.32 -6.26 -6.83
C VAL A 89 -4.94 -7.00 -8.11
N ALA A 90 -4.74 -6.27 -9.22
CA ALA A 90 -4.39 -6.89 -10.50
C ALA A 90 -3.06 -7.64 -10.42
N LEU A 91 -2.02 -7.02 -9.85
CA LEU A 91 -0.70 -7.65 -9.67
C LEU A 91 -0.78 -8.89 -8.77
N SER A 92 -1.54 -8.84 -7.69
CA SER A 92 -1.67 -9.97 -6.77
C SER A 92 -2.38 -11.16 -7.44
N LEU A 93 -3.43 -10.91 -8.23
CA LEU A 93 -4.15 -11.92 -9.01
C LEU A 93 -3.32 -12.52 -10.15
N ILE A 94 -2.52 -11.70 -10.85
CA ILE A 94 -1.59 -12.18 -11.88
C ILE A 94 -0.54 -13.09 -11.24
N GLY A 95 0.08 -12.67 -10.14
CA GLY A 95 1.05 -13.50 -9.41
C GLY A 95 0.45 -14.82 -8.94
N MET A 96 -0.78 -14.80 -8.41
CA MET A 96 -1.51 -16.00 -8.01
C MET A 96 -1.78 -16.94 -9.19
N SER A 97 -2.18 -16.39 -10.34
CA SER A 97 -2.41 -17.17 -11.56
C SER A 97 -1.14 -17.89 -12.03
N ILE A 98 0.01 -17.20 -12.01
CA ILE A 98 1.31 -17.79 -12.38
C ILE A 98 1.68 -18.94 -11.43
N LEU A 99 1.48 -18.77 -10.12
CA LEU A 99 1.73 -19.80 -9.12
C LEU A 99 0.84 -21.03 -9.30
N LEU A 100 -0.43 -20.85 -9.66
CA LEU A 100 -1.37 -21.94 -9.88
C LEU A 100 -1.08 -22.71 -11.19
N LEU A 101 -0.71 -22.01 -12.25
CA LEU A 101 -0.44 -22.62 -13.57
C LEU A 101 0.89 -23.37 -13.60
N THR A 102 1.85 -23.00 -12.74
CA THR A 102 3.17 -23.64 -12.71
C THR A 102 3.19 -24.76 -11.65
N TYR A 103 2.55 -25.88 -11.98
CA TYR A 103 2.45 -27.04 -11.10
C TYR A 103 3.71 -27.91 -11.19
N ASN A 104 4.68 -27.70 -10.29
CA ASN A 104 5.73 -28.70 -10.05
C ASN A 104 6.20 -28.77 -8.58
N LYS A 105 6.87 -29.89 -8.25
CA LYS A 105 6.85 -30.70 -7.02
C LYS A 105 7.14 -30.11 -5.62
N GLU A 106 7.46 -28.84 -5.44
CA GLU A 106 7.66 -28.28 -4.08
C GLU A 106 6.38 -27.62 -3.55
N SER A 107 5.53 -28.44 -2.92
CA SER A 107 4.19 -28.02 -2.49
C SER A 107 4.22 -27.00 -1.35
N SER A 108 5.17 -27.07 -0.42
CA SER A 108 5.15 -26.24 0.80
C SER A 108 5.47 -24.77 0.54
N LEU A 109 6.57 -24.47 -0.17
CA LEU A 109 6.99 -23.11 -0.48
C LEU A 109 5.96 -22.39 -1.35
N ARG A 110 5.51 -23.05 -2.42
CA ARG A 110 4.48 -22.50 -3.30
C ARG A 110 3.18 -22.24 -2.56
N ASN A 111 2.72 -23.17 -1.72
CA ASN A 111 1.49 -22.99 -0.96
C ASN A 111 1.60 -21.82 0.04
N TYR A 112 2.76 -21.64 0.67
CA TYR A 112 3.04 -20.49 1.52
C TYR A 112 2.98 -19.16 0.73
N ILE A 113 3.65 -19.09 -0.42
CA ILE A 113 3.63 -17.89 -1.27
C ILE A 113 2.21 -17.63 -1.80
N ALA A 114 1.50 -18.67 -2.22
CA ALA A 114 0.11 -18.55 -2.69
C ALA A 114 -0.83 -18.05 -1.59
N PHE A 115 -0.64 -18.49 -0.35
CA PHE A 115 -1.36 -17.98 0.81
C PHE A 115 -1.05 -16.49 1.04
N ASN A 116 0.21 -16.08 0.94
CA ASN A 116 0.58 -14.67 1.04
C ASN A 116 -0.07 -13.84 -0.08
N HIS A 117 -0.12 -14.33 -1.32
CA HIS A 117 -0.84 -13.67 -2.42
C HIS A 117 -2.35 -13.54 -2.14
N LEU A 118 -2.97 -14.55 -1.52
CA LEU A 118 -4.37 -14.48 -1.09
C LEU A 118 -4.57 -13.36 -0.04
N LEU A 119 -3.73 -13.32 1.01
CA LEU A 119 -3.81 -12.29 2.04
C LEU A 119 -3.61 -10.88 1.47
N VAL A 120 -2.63 -10.71 0.58
CA VAL A 120 -2.36 -9.46 -0.14
C VAL A 120 -3.56 -9.06 -0.99
N THR A 121 -4.17 -10.00 -1.71
CA THR A 121 -5.35 -9.73 -2.56
C THR A 121 -6.53 -9.26 -1.71
N ILE A 122 -6.76 -9.90 -0.55
CA ILE A 122 -7.78 -9.48 0.42
C ILE A 122 -7.47 -8.08 0.94
N GLY A 123 -6.22 -7.80 1.33
CA GLY A 123 -5.80 -6.49 1.79
C GLY A 123 -6.00 -5.40 0.75
N TRP A 124 -5.61 -5.64 -0.50
CA TRP A 124 -5.83 -4.68 -1.59
C TRP A 124 -7.31 -4.46 -1.90
N SER A 125 -8.10 -5.52 -1.86
CA SER A 125 -9.56 -5.44 -2.06
C SER A 125 -10.23 -4.65 -0.94
N PHE A 126 -9.78 -4.84 0.31
CA PHE A 126 -10.19 -4.02 1.44
C PHE A 126 -9.82 -2.55 1.23
N CYS A 127 -8.57 -2.26 0.83
CA CYS A 127 -8.13 -0.90 0.54
C CYS A 127 -8.95 -0.24 -0.58
N LEU A 128 -9.26 -0.99 -1.63
CA LEU A 128 -10.09 -0.53 -2.75
C LEU A 128 -11.52 -0.21 -2.30
N PHE A 129 -12.14 -1.11 -1.53
CA PHE A 129 -13.45 -0.89 -0.95
C PHE A 129 -13.44 0.34 -0.04
N TRP A 130 -12.49 0.39 0.89
CA TRP A 130 -12.41 1.47 1.86
C TRP A 130 -12.21 2.83 1.19
N SER A 131 -11.30 2.92 0.21
CA SER A 131 -11.05 4.18 -0.50
C SER A 131 -12.24 4.62 -1.37
N ARG A 132 -13.03 3.67 -1.89
CA ARG A 132 -14.22 3.98 -2.68
C ARG A 132 -15.33 4.61 -1.84
N PHE A 133 -15.58 4.09 -0.64
CA PHE A 133 -16.75 4.43 0.18
C PHE A 133 -16.46 5.42 1.30
N PHE A 134 -15.28 5.34 1.93
CA PHE A 134 -14.99 6.09 3.15
C PHE A 134 -13.94 7.18 2.97
N THR A 135 -13.24 7.22 1.83
CA THR A 135 -12.28 8.29 1.52
C THR A 135 -12.92 9.40 0.69
N SER A 136 -12.82 10.63 1.18
CA SER A 136 -13.07 11.88 0.46
C SER A 136 -11.77 12.39 -0.17
N ASN A 137 -11.87 13.23 -1.20
CA ASN A 137 -10.70 13.95 -1.68
C ASN A 137 -10.25 14.91 -0.58
N ASN A 138 -8.99 14.82 -0.20
CA ASN A 138 -8.35 15.79 0.68
C ASN A 138 -6.97 16.06 0.11
N VAL A 139 -6.71 17.29 -0.29
CA VAL A 139 -5.37 17.72 -0.67
C VAL A 139 -4.99 18.73 0.39
N SER A 140 -3.92 18.46 1.15
CA SER A 140 -3.41 19.48 2.07
C SER A 140 -3.12 20.74 1.25
N ASN A 141 -3.81 21.83 1.59
CA ASN A 141 -3.59 23.13 0.95
C ASN A 141 -2.12 23.56 1.05
N LEU A 142 -1.41 23.10 2.09
CA LEU A 142 0.05 23.21 2.25
C LEU A 142 0.83 22.76 1.01
N PHE A 143 0.48 21.61 0.42
CA PHE A 143 1.22 21.06 -0.72
C PHE A 143 0.92 21.79 -2.03
N ILE A 144 -0.18 22.55 -2.11
CA ILE A 144 -0.51 23.38 -3.28
C ILE A 144 0.07 24.79 -3.12
N SER A 145 0.08 25.35 -1.90
CA SER A 145 0.57 26.71 -1.65
C SER A 145 2.10 26.81 -1.58
N GLU A 146 2.79 25.75 -1.14
CA GLU A 146 4.24 25.79 -0.86
C GLU A 146 5.10 24.97 -1.82
N TRP A 147 4.53 24.20 -2.75
CA TRP A 147 5.35 23.45 -3.71
C TRP A 147 6.04 24.41 -4.68
N GLY A 148 7.28 24.77 -4.33
CA GLY A 148 8.13 25.74 -5.04
C GLY A 148 8.42 27.03 -4.28
N ARG A 149 7.83 27.25 -3.10
CA ARG A 149 8.17 28.36 -2.20
C ARG A 149 8.88 27.76 -0.99
N GLY A 150 10.19 27.99 -0.87
CA GLY A 150 10.92 27.63 0.33
C GLY A 150 10.51 28.57 1.48
N THR A 151 9.39 28.27 2.12
CA THR A 151 8.89 29.01 3.29
C THR A 151 9.17 28.20 4.56
N ASP A 152 9.69 28.91 5.57
CA ASP A 152 10.13 28.34 6.83
C ASP A 152 8.93 27.89 7.68
N GLU A 153 9.13 26.81 8.45
CA GLU A 153 8.15 26.02 9.21
C GLU A 153 7.18 26.82 10.12
N ILE A 154 7.44 28.11 10.35
CA ILE A 154 6.68 29.02 11.23
C ILE A 154 5.40 29.56 10.54
N GLU A 155 5.35 29.66 9.21
CA GLU A 155 4.13 30.13 8.50
C GLU A 155 3.05 29.05 8.38
N ILE A 156 3.43 27.79 8.50
CA ILE A 156 2.53 26.62 8.41
C ILE A 156 1.57 26.56 9.61
N GLU A 157 2.06 26.83 10.83
CA GLU A 157 1.23 26.84 12.05
C GLU A 157 0.21 27.99 12.06
N ALA A 158 0.52 29.12 11.42
CA ALA A 158 -0.39 30.27 11.36
C ALA A 158 -1.61 30.02 10.44
N LEU A 159 -1.46 29.17 9.43
CA LEU A 159 -2.53 28.83 8.47
C LEU A 159 -3.50 27.75 8.98
N GLU A 160 -3.08 26.89 9.91
CA GLU A 160 -3.96 25.90 10.55
C GLU A 160 -4.94 26.52 11.56
N GLY A 161 -4.67 27.73 12.08
CA GLY A 161 -5.56 28.45 13.00
C GLY A 161 -6.79 29.11 12.36
N HIS A 162 -6.89 29.12 11.03
CA HIS A 162 -7.91 29.87 10.28
C HIS A 162 -8.93 29.00 9.52
N PHE A 163 -8.87 27.66 9.62
CA PHE A 163 -9.80 26.72 8.98
C PHE A 163 -10.55 25.86 9.99
#